data_AF-A0A830FH73-F1
#
_entry.id   AF-A0A830FH73-F1
#
_cell.length_a   1.000
_cell.length_b   1.000
_cell.length_c   1.000
_cell.angle_alpha   90.00
_cell.angle_beta   90.00
_cell.angle_gamma   90.00
#
_symmetry.space_group_name_H-M   'P 1'
#
loop_
_entity.id
_entity.type
_entity.pdbx_description
1 polymer ?
#
loop_
_entity_poly.entity_id
_entity_poly.type
_entity_poly.pdbx_seq_one_letter_code
_entity_poly.pdbx_strand_id
1 'polypeptide(L)'
;MLHRGATAVAICLSTALSGCTGLPPLGDKPQYGRVDIPDPGPPEYRRWLPAEWDSDTDEVWFLTYVEPGSFHGPVPEDLVSSRATQRRDLEYLGIGYENYDSLTRTTLATVREGTFSADTVRSALAETGYESDGSYRDYDLYARSDIPRRVAVRDGVVVSTSASLHSTPDLEATIDAGHGDTERYHEVDTTFEAVTDAVGASRLVSIGDHPTLNPTVAELGVVAFRVDYEAAYPFVLERYPETVDQPGEQMKDAIQDQHFTGMAAADTIDIRVDGQLATAGARIPLQPDEPRDLIHDPPQITWGVAFDAESETATLRHELGPELDADRLWYDLVPIDAINRVENRSLWPGRDTVGPGDETTVDMSDHPDADRVDVRWGPKDHPYGLRLFSYVPDRGE
;
A
#
# COMPACT_ATOMS: atom_id res chain seq x y z
N MET A 1 30.52 -39.10 66.53
CA MET A 1 30.68 -38.12 65.45
C MET A 1 30.88 -38.93 64.17
N LEU A 2 29.82 -39.51 63.58
CA LEU A 2 28.78 -38.90 62.71
C LEU A 2 29.43 -38.11 61.55
N HIS A 3 29.21 -38.39 60.25
CA HIS A 3 28.10 -39.11 59.60
C HIS A 3 28.42 -39.45 58.13
N ARG A 4 27.93 -40.65 57.72
CA ARG A 4 27.18 -40.98 56.48
C ARG A 4 27.88 -40.79 55.11
N GLY A 5 27.65 -41.63 54.11
CA GLY A 5 26.66 -42.70 53.92
C GLY A 5 26.48 -42.94 52.42
N ALA A 6 26.27 -44.19 52.03
CA ALA A 6 26.06 -44.64 50.66
C ALA A 6 24.83 -43.98 49.99
N THR A 7 24.86 -43.82 48.67
CA THR A 7 23.64 -43.56 47.89
C THR A 7 23.70 -44.29 46.55
N ALA A 8 22.60 -44.98 46.28
CA ALA A 8 22.34 -45.84 45.14
C ALA A 8 22.18 -45.06 43.83
N VAL A 9 22.61 -45.70 42.73
CA VAL A 9 22.39 -45.25 41.36
C VAL A 9 20.93 -45.52 41.00
N ALA A 10 20.14 -44.46 40.81
CA ALA A 10 18.81 -44.51 40.22
C ALA A 10 18.89 -43.99 38.78
N ILE A 11 18.66 -44.90 37.82
CA ILE A 11 18.49 -44.58 36.40
C ILE A 11 17.03 -44.13 36.22
N CYS A 12 16.80 -42.84 36.02
CA CYS A 12 15.53 -42.33 35.53
C CYS A 12 15.75 -41.77 34.11
N LEU A 13 15.25 -42.51 33.13
CA LEU A 13 14.98 -42.04 31.78
C LEU A 13 13.81 -41.05 31.84
N SER A 14 14.08 -39.76 31.75
CA SER A 14 13.06 -38.76 31.43
C SER A 14 13.12 -38.48 29.93
N THR A 15 12.10 -38.97 29.22
CA THR A 15 11.73 -38.58 27.87
C THR A 15 11.60 -37.06 27.78
N ALA A 16 12.52 -36.39 27.09
CA ALA A 16 12.34 -35.00 26.71
C ALA A 16 11.30 -34.95 25.60
N LEU A 17 10.07 -34.66 25.99
CA LEU A 17 8.99 -34.29 25.10
C LEU A 17 9.40 -33.02 24.35
N SER A 18 9.35 -33.13 23.03
CA SER A 18 9.12 -32.05 22.09
C SER A 18 8.05 -31.08 22.61
N GLY A 19 8.29 -29.78 22.46
CA GLY A 19 7.24 -28.77 22.54
C GLY A 19 7.64 -27.55 23.34
N CYS A 20 8.31 -26.62 22.68
CA CYS A 20 8.14 -25.19 22.89
C CYS A 20 8.53 -24.50 21.58
N THR A 21 7.53 -24.27 20.72
CA THR A 21 7.53 -23.14 19.80
C THR A 21 7.60 -21.88 20.67
N GLY A 22 8.82 -21.42 20.93
CA GLY A 22 9.03 -20.13 21.56
C GLY A 22 8.81 -19.05 20.51
N LEU A 23 7.58 -18.52 20.45
CA LEU A 23 7.44 -17.13 20.06
C LEU A 23 8.37 -16.31 20.98
N PRO A 24 9.18 -15.38 20.45
CA PRO A 24 9.93 -14.48 21.31
C PRO A 24 8.95 -13.78 22.27
N PRO A 25 9.33 -13.57 23.53
CA PRO A 25 8.43 -12.97 24.50
C PRO A 25 8.00 -11.59 23.98
N LEU A 26 6.69 -11.40 23.83
CA LEU A 26 6.08 -10.08 23.79
C LEU A 26 6.50 -9.35 25.08
N GLY A 27 7.46 -8.44 24.99
CA GLY A 27 7.81 -7.55 26.12
C GLY A 27 9.27 -7.17 26.33
N ASP A 28 10.24 -7.68 25.56
CA ASP A 28 11.61 -7.17 25.67
C ASP A 28 11.77 -5.89 24.84
N LYS A 29 12.24 -4.81 25.48
CA LYS A 29 12.53 -3.54 24.78
C LYS A 29 13.58 -3.80 23.69
N PRO A 30 13.43 -3.24 22.47
CA PRO A 30 14.42 -3.42 21.42
C PRO A 30 15.78 -2.91 21.91
N GLN A 31 16.86 -3.59 21.53
CA GLN A 31 18.21 -3.10 21.78
C GLN A 31 18.51 -1.97 20.79
N TYR A 32 19.22 -0.92 21.23
CA TYR A 32 19.69 0.13 20.33
C TYR A 32 21.12 -0.13 19.93
N GLY A 33 21.40 -0.15 18.63
CA GLY A 33 22.70 -0.51 18.08
C GLY A 33 22.79 -0.26 16.58
N ARG A 34 24.00 -0.37 16.02
CA ARG A 34 24.20 -0.15 14.58
C ARG A 34 23.56 -1.26 13.75
N VAL A 35 22.88 -0.85 12.69
CA VAL A 35 22.31 -1.73 11.67
C VAL A 35 22.83 -1.29 10.30
N ASP A 36 23.38 -2.24 9.55
CA ASP A 36 23.85 -2.02 8.18
C ASP A 36 22.67 -2.15 7.22
N ILE A 37 22.06 -1.01 6.88
CA ILE A 37 20.95 -0.91 5.94
C ILE A 37 21.52 -0.64 4.54
N PRO A 38 21.10 -1.37 3.49
CA PRO A 38 21.55 -1.13 2.12
C PRO A 38 21.31 0.31 1.67
N ASP A 39 22.21 0.87 0.86
CA ASP A 39 22.02 2.20 0.28
C ASP A 39 20.81 2.22 -0.67
N PRO A 40 20.03 3.31 -0.71
CA PRO A 40 18.92 3.44 -1.65
C PRO A 40 19.40 3.82 -3.06
N GLY A 41 18.52 3.66 -4.05
CA GLY A 41 18.70 4.28 -5.35
C GLY A 41 18.44 5.80 -5.31
N PRO A 42 18.72 6.53 -6.41
CA PRO A 42 18.34 7.94 -6.53
C PRO A 42 16.81 8.10 -6.41
N PRO A 43 16.28 9.15 -5.73
CA PRO A 43 14.85 9.34 -5.50
C PRO A 43 14.10 9.84 -6.76
N GLU A 44 14.20 9.12 -7.87
CA GLU A 44 13.67 9.53 -9.16
C GLU A 44 12.16 9.80 -9.15
N TYR A 45 11.40 9.11 -8.30
CA TYR A 45 9.95 9.25 -8.17
C TYR A 45 9.50 10.67 -7.83
N ARG A 46 10.35 11.47 -7.16
CA ARG A 46 10.02 12.85 -6.77
C ARG A 46 9.89 13.80 -7.97
N ARG A 47 10.29 13.35 -9.18
CA ARG A 47 10.14 14.12 -10.41
C ARG A 47 8.69 14.34 -10.83
N TRP A 48 7.79 13.46 -10.39
CA TRP A 48 6.38 13.46 -10.78
C TRP A 48 5.52 14.44 -9.97
N LEU A 49 6.13 15.16 -9.01
CA LEU A 49 5.42 16.07 -8.11
C LEU A 49 5.68 17.54 -8.51
N PRO A 50 4.68 18.29 -9.02
CA PRO A 50 4.84 19.69 -9.36
C PRO A 50 5.00 20.56 -8.11
N ALA A 51 5.66 21.71 -8.23
CA ALA A 51 5.86 22.66 -7.13
C ALA A 51 4.56 23.34 -6.65
N GLU A 52 3.61 23.59 -7.55
CA GLU A 52 2.31 24.19 -7.23
C GLU A 52 1.33 23.19 -6.59
N TRP A 53 1.81 22.01 -6.22
CA TRP A 53 1.02 21.00 -5.50
C TRP A 53 0.72 21.47 -4.07
N ASP A 54 -0.55 21.35 -3.67
CA ASP A 54 -0.98 21.67 -2.31
C ASP A 54 -0.63 20.51 -1.37
N SER A 55 0.33 20.73 -0.48
CA SER A 55 0.74 19.77 0.53
C SER A 55 -0.24 19.69 1.71
N ASP A 56 -1.12 20.68 1.89
CA ASP A 56 -2.18 20.67 2.91
C ASP A 56 -3.32 19.75 2.43
N THR A 57 -3.11 18.45 2.60
CA THR A 57 -4.09 17.40 2.29
C THR A 57 -4.50 16.67 3.55
N ASP A 58 -5.77 16.27 3.63
CA ASP A 58 -6.27 15.37 4.68
C ASP A 58 -5.78 13.90 4.46
N GLU A 59 -5.02 13.64 3.38
CA GLU A 59 -4.42 12.34 3.10
C GLU A 59 -3.23 12.05 4.02
N VAL A 60 -3.36 10.97 4.79
CA VAL A 60 -2.32 10.39 5.64
C VAL A 60 -1.01 10.17 4.89
N TRP A 61 -1.07 9.78 3.61
CA TRP A 61 0.09 9.53 2.76
C TRP A 61 -0.06 10.26 1.44
N PHE A 62 0.53 11.45 1.34
CA PHE A 62 0.40 12.26 0.16
C PHE A 62 1.29 11.82 -1.01
N LEU A 63 2.36 11.05 -0.72
CA LEU A 63 3.21 10.43 -1.73
C LEU A 63 3.54 9.00 -1.33
N THR A 64 3.39 8.09 -2.27
CA THR A 64 3.85 6.71 -2.14
C THR A 64 4.62 6.28 -3.38
N TYR A 65 5.74 5.61 -3.19
CA TYR A 65 6.55 4.96 -4.22
C TYR A 65 6.68 3.48 -3.88
N VAL A 66 6.56 2.62 -4.88
CA VAL A 66 6.80 1.18 -4.72
C VAL A 66 7.47 0.65 -5.97
N GLU A 67 8.42 -0.24 -5.76
CA GLU A 67 8.91 -1.13 -6.81
C GLU A 67 8.07 -2.40 -6.70
N PRO A 68 7.30 -2.82 -7.72
CA PRO A 68 6.40 -3.96 -7.55
C PRO A 68 7.05 -5.34 -7.56
N GLY A 69 8.14 -5.52 -8.32
CA GLY A 69 8.72 -6.83 -8.67
C GLY A 69 8.88 -7.86 -7.55
N SER A 70 8.99 -9.15 -7.87
CA SER A 70 8.98 -10.19 -6.82
C SER A 70 10.11 -10.06 -5.79
N PHE A 71 9.83 -10.37 -4.53
CA PHE A 71 10.82 -10.59 -3.48
C PHE A 71 10.65 -11.98 -2.85
N HIS A 72 11.72 -12.54 -2.31
CA HIS A 72 11.68 -13.80 -1.56
C HIS A 72 10.96 -13.58 -0.21
N GLY A 73 10.05 -14.49 0.15
CA GLY A 73 9.13 -14.30 1.28
C GLY A 73 9.62 -14.77 2.64
N PRO A 74 8.72 -14.65 3.64
CA PRO A 74 7.98 -13.43 3.89
C PRO A 74 8.93 -12.33 4.38
N VAL A 75 8.40 -11.14 4.28
CA VAL A 75 8.96 -9.87 4.73
C VAL A 75 7.99 -9.32 5.80
N PRO A 76 8.31 -8.24 6.52
CA PRO A 76 7.43 -7.66 7.53
C PRO A 76 5.99 -7.46 7.01
N GLU A 77 5.01 -7.72 7.87
CA GLU A 77 3.57 -7.64 7.55
C GLU A 77 3.19 -6.28 6.96
N ASP A 78 3.77 -5.21 7.51
CA ASP A 78 3.56 -3.83 7.04
C ASP A 78 3.97 -3.65 5.57
N LEU A 79 5.05 -4.30 5.11
CA LEU A 79 5.48 -4.23 3.70
C LEU A 79 4.48 -4.95 2.80
N VAL A 80 4.07 -6.18 3.14
CA VAL A 80 3.11 -6.93 2.32
C VAL A 80 1.72 -6.29 2.33
N SER A 81 1.28 -5.73 3.46
CA SER A 81 0.01 -5.01 3.59
C SER A 81 -0.02 -3.70 2.81
N SER A 82 1.08 -2.94 2.86
CA SER A 82 1.20 -1.69 2.10
C SER A 82 1.21 -1.98 0.59
N ARG A 83 1.93 -3.01 0.16
CA ARG A 83 1.94 -3.47 -1.23
C ARG A 83 0.57 -3.96 -1.69
N ALA A 84 -0.13 -4.72 -0.86
CA ALA A 84 -1.50 -5.15 -1.12
C ALA A 84 -2.42 -3.94 -1.34
N THR A 85 -2.29 -2.91 -0.50
CA THR A 85 -3.04 -1.65 -0.63
C THR A 85 -2.76 -0.96 -1.97
N GLN A 86 -1.49 -0.84 -2.36
CA GLN A 86 -1.13 -0.25 -3.66
C GLN A 86 -1.68 -1.06 -4.83
N ARG A 87 -1.63 -2.40 -4.74
CA ARG A 87 -2.08 -3.29 -5.81
C ARG A 87 -3.60 -3.27 -5.99
N ARG A 88 -4.38 -3.25 -4.91
CA ARG A 88 -5.86 -3.21 -5.00
C ARG A 88 -6.39 -1.92 -5.61
N ASP A 89 -5.69 -0.80 -5.40
CA ASP A 89 -6.11 0.52 -5.90
C ASP A 89 -5.71 0.70 -7.38
N LEU A 90 -5.01 -0.28 -7.96
CA LEU A 90 -4.49 -0.21 -9.32
C LEU A 90 -5.42 -0.92 -10.31
N GLU A 91 -5.88 -0.21 -11.33
CA GLU A 91 -6.55 -0.83 -12.47
C GLU A 91 -5.61 -1.76 -13.25
N TYR A 92 -6.19 -2.80 -13.86
CA TYR A 92 -5.48 -3.67 -14.79
C TYR A 92 -5.52 -3.08 -16.20
N LEU A 93 -4.39 -2.51 -16.63
CA LEU A 93 -4.24 -1.84 -17.92
C LEU A 93 -3.47 -2.69 -18.93
N GLY A 94 -3.67 -4.01 -18.89
CA GLY A 94 -2.92 -4.98 -19.71
C GLY A 94 -1.56 -5.37 -19.12
N ILE A 95 -1.10 -4.67 -18.09
CA ILE A 95 0.18 -4.93 -17.41
C ILE A 95 -0.10 -5.34 -15.96
N GLY A 96 0.34 -6.55 -15.60
CA GLY A 96 0.23 -7.05 -14.24
C GLY A 96 1.20 -6.35 -13.30
N TYR A 97 0.76 -6.11 -12.06
CA TYR A 97 1.46 -5.37 -11.00
C TYR A 97 2.97 -5.63 -10.93
N GLU A 98 3.39 -6.90 -10.94
CA GLU A 98 4.80 -7.32 -10.85
C GLU A 98 5.70 -6.88 -12.01
N ASN A 99 5.11 -6.47 -13.14
CA ASN A 99 5.83 -6.14 -14.37
C ASN A 99 6.07 -4.63 -14.54
N TYR A 100 5.64 -3.82 -13.59
CA TYR A 100 6.08 -2.43 -13.51
C TYR A 100 7.46 -2.38 -12.84
N ASP A 101 8.31 -1.48 -13.32
CA ASP A 101 9.58 -1.18 -12.67
C ASP A 101 9.32 -0.35 -11.40
N SER A 102 8.40 0.61 -11.48
CA SER A 102 7.97 1.43 -10.35
C SER A 102 6.53 1.93 -10.47
N LEU A 103 5.95 2.29 -9.32
CA LEU A 103 4.69 2.99 -9.20
C LEU A 103 4.88 4.18 -8.26
N THR A 104 4.45 5.36 -8.69
CA THR A 104 4.40 6.57 -7.85
C THR A 104 2.96 7.05 -7.78
N ARG A 105 2.41 7.18 -6.57
CA ARG A 105 1.06 7.71 -6.36
C ARG A 105 1.12 8.94 -5.48
N THR A 106 0.41 9.98 -5.89
CA THR A 106 0.23 11.24 -5.19
C THR A 106 -1.27 11.53 -5.05
N THR A 107 -1.64 12.65 -4.44
CA THR A 107 -3.03 13.13 -4.44
C THR A 107 -3.53 13.51 -5.84
N LEU A 108 -2.61 13.72 -6.80
CA LEU A 108 -2.90 14.18 -8.16
C LEU A 108 -3.12 13.02 -9.13
N ALA A 109 -2.23 12.02 -9.09
CA ALA A 109 -2.23 10.93 -10.05
C ALA A 109 -1.42 9.71 -9.57
N THR A 110 -1.61 8.60 -10.26
CA THR A 110 -0.77 7.40 -10.18
C THR A 110 0.03 7.24 -11.47
N VAL A 111 1.35 7.24 -11.35
CA VAL A 111 2.31 7.00 -12.43
C VAL A 111 2.84 5.58 -12.34
N ARG A 112 2.82 4.86 -13.46
CA ARG A 112 3.39 3.52 -13.65
C ARG A 112 4.53 3.62 -14.65
N GLU A 113 5.71 3.14 -14.28
CA GLU A 113 6.87 3.10 -15.17
C GLU A 113 7.33 1.66 -15.39
N GLY A 114 7.83 1.36 -16.59
CA GLY A 114 8.22 0.00 -16.97
C GLY A 114 8.78 -0.12 -18.38
N THR A 115 8.88 -1.36 -18.87
CA THR A 115 9.38 -1.70 -20.22
C THR A 115 8.27 -2.10 -21.20
N PHE A 116 7.01 -1.79 -20.90
CA PHE A 116 5.86 -2.12 -21.72
C PHE A 116 5.64 -1.14 -22.88
N SER A 117 4.94 -1.59 -23.93
CA SER A 117 4.55 -0.74 -25.06
C SER A 117 3.22 -0.02 -24.82
N ALA A 118 3.07 1.17 -25.38
CA ALA A 118 1.80 1.90 -25.41
C ALA A 118 0.70 1.06 -26.09
N ASP A 119 1.02 0.31 -27.14
CA ASP A 119 0.08 -0.56 -27.85
C ASP A 119 -0.58 -1.60 -26.92
N THR A 120 0.18 -2.17 -25.99
CA THR A 120 -0.35 -3.13 -25.00
C THR A 120 -1.42 -2.49 -24.12
N VAL A 121 -1.13 -1.29 -23.62
CA VAL A 121 -2.04 -0.55 -22.75
C VAL A 121 -3.27 -0.06 -23.52
N ARG A 122 -3.08 0.50 -24.73
CA ARG A 122 -4.18 0.94 -25.60
C ARG A 122 -5.13 -0.20 -25.96
N SER A 123 -4.60 -1.40 -26.20
CA SER A 123 -5.42 -2.59 -26.48
C SER A 123 -6.28 -2.97 -25.26
N ALA A 124 -5.72 -2.91 -24.05
CA ALA A 124 -6.47 -3.18 -22.83
C ALA A 124 -7.55 -2.10 -22.53
N LEU A 125 -7.23 -0.83 -22.78
CA LEU A 125 -8.18 0.27 -22.60
C LEU A 125 -9.39 0.13 -23.54
N ALA A 126 -9.18 -0.31 -24.79
CA ALA A 126 -10.25 -0.53 -25.76
C ALA A 126 -11.28 -1.61 -25.33
N GLU A 127 -10.92 -2.48 -24.37
CA GLU A 127 -11.78 -3.53 -23.85
C GLU A 127 -12.51 -3.14 -22.54
N THR A 128 -12.19 -1.98 -21.95
CA THR A 128 -12.59 -1.61 -20.58
C THR A 128 -13.45 -0.36 -20.50
N GLY A 129 -14.22 -0.04 -21.54
CA GLY A 129 -15.13 1.11 -21.54
C GLY A 129 -14.42 2.48 -21.54
N TYR A 130 -13.10 2.51 -21.66
CA TYR A 130 -12.35 3.73 -21.90
C TYR A 130 -12.54 4.21 -23.33
N GLU A 131 -12.79 5.50 -23.49
CA GLU A 131 -12.89 6.17 -24.80
C GLU A 131 -11.66 7.03 -25.04
N SER A 132 -11.29 7.24 -26.30
CA SER A 132 -10.18 8.14 -26.63
C SER A 132 -10.55 9.59 -26.34
N ASP A 133 -9.68 10.29 -25.63
CA ASP A 133 -9.83 11.68 -25.18
C ASP A 133 -8.73 12.59 -25.77
N GLY A 134 -8.28 12.26 -26.99
CA GLY A 134 -7.25 13.02 -27.70
C GLY A 134 -5.83 12.70 -27.23
N SER A 135 -4.99 13.73 -27.12
CA SER A 135 -3.57 13.60 -26.79
C SER A 135 -3.09 14.79 -25.98
N TYR A 136 -2.14 14.56 -25.08
CA TYR A 136 -1.42 15.61 -24.35
C TYR A 136 0.08 15.37 -24.46
N ARG A 137 0.80 16.33 -25.05
CA ARG A 137 2.23 16.18 -25.40
C ARG A 137 2.46 14.90 -26.23
N ASP A 138 3.26 13.98 -25.73
CA ASP A 138 3.60 12.68 -26.33
C ASP A 138 2.73 11.52 -25.81
N TYR A 139 1.64 11.81 -25.09
CA TYR A 139 0.73 10.80 -24.56
C TYR A 139 -0.59 10.75 -25.34
N ASP A 140 -1.08 9.54 -25.56
CA ASP A 140 -2.46 9.27 -25.97
C ASP A 140 -3.36 9.31 -24.72
N LEU A 141 -4.47 10.04 -24.78
CA LEU A 141 -5.40 10.19 -23.66
C LEU A 141 -6.63 9.32 -23.83
N TYR A 142 -7.11 8.82 -22.69
CA TYR A 142 -8.32 8.04 -22.56
C TYR A 142 -9.11 8.50 -21.33
N ALA A 143 -10.44 8.47 -21.43
CA ALA A 143 -11.33 8.81 -20.35
C ALA A 143 -12.42 7.75 -20.17
N ARG A 144 -12.90 7.61 -18.94
CA ARG A 144 -13.98 6.70 -18.58
C ARG A 144 -14.91 7.41 -17.59
N SER A 145 -16.22 7.26 -17.77
CA SER A 145 -17.23 8.09 -17.09
C SER A 145 -18.02 7.40 -15.98
N ASP A 146 -18.08 6.07 -15.95
CA ASP A 146 -18.82 5.33 -14.91
C ASP A 146 -18.25 5.59 -13.51
N ILE A 147 -16.92 5.67 -13.43
CA ILE A 147 -16.19 6.36 -12.38
C ILE A 147 -15.23 7.29 -13.11
N PRO A 148 -15.30 8.62 -12.90
CA PRO A 148 -14.45 9.57 -13.61
C PRO A 148 -12.97 9.21 -13.47
N ARG A 149 -12.40 8.71 -14.56
CA ARG A 149 -11.00 8.29 -14.67
C ARG A 149 -10.42 8.84 -15.97
N ARG A 150 -9.13 9.17 -15.93
CA ARG A 150 -8.35 9.53 -17.12
C ARG A 150 -7.06 8.73 -17.11
N VAL A 151 -6.60 8.33 -18.30
CA VAL A 151 -5.36 7.59 -18.49
C VAL A 151 -4.60 8.22 -19.65
N ALA A 152 -3.34 8.58 -19.41
CA ALA A 152 -2.38 9.00 -20.40
C ALA A 152 -1.36 7.89 -20.63
N VAL A 153 -1.16 7.52 -21.88
CA VAL A 153 -0.33 6.38 -22.27
C VAL A 153 0.79 6.82 -23.21
N ARG A 154 2.01 6.39 -22.90
CA ARG A 154 3.13 6.32 -23.84
C ARG A 154 3.96 5.07 -23.58
N ASP A 155 4.97 4.82 -24.40
CA ASP A 155 5.88 3.69 -24.16
C ASP A 155 6.57 3.82 -22.79
N GLY A 156 6.49 2.75 -22.01
CA GLY A 156 7.08 2.65 -20.68
C GLY A 156 6.46 3.50 -19.58
N VAL A 157 5.46 4.36 -19.86
CA VAL A 157 4.83 5.21 -18.85
C VAL A 157 3.31 5.30 -19.02
N VAL A 158 2.59 5.07 -17.92
CA VAL A 158 1.14 5.34 -17.82
C VAL A 158 0.88 6.26 -16.63
N VAL A 159 0.20 7.38 -16.87
CA VAL A 159 -0.30 8.28 -15.81
C VAL A 159 -1.81 8.15 -15.76
N SER A 160 -2.37 7.92 -14.58
CA SER A 160 -3.83 7.79 -14.42
C SER A 160 -4.36 8.63 -13.27
N THR A 161 -5.55 9.19 -13.45
CA THR A 161 -6.33 9.82 -12.38
C THR A 161 -7.65 9.08 -12.20
N SER A 162 -8.19 9.16 -10.99
CA SER A 162 -9.49 8.58 -10.63
C SER A 162 -10.09 9.44 -9.53
N ALA A 163 -11.31 9.90 -9.71
CA ALA A 163 -12.04 10.67 -8.69
C ALA A 163 -12.28 9.88 -7.39
N SER A 164 -12.16 8.55 -7.42
CA SER A 164 -12.31 7.69 -6.24
C SER A 164 -11.01 7.50 -5.45
N LEU A 165 -9.86 7.86 -6.03
CA LEU A 165 -8.53 7.60 -5.44
C LEU A 165 -7.71 8.87 -5.22
N HIS A 166 -7.91 9.88 -6.05
CA HIS A 166 -7.12 11.10 -6.07
C HIS A 166 -8.03 12.24 -5.62
N SER A 167 -7.68 12.92 -4.53
CA SER A 167 -8.45 14.03 -3.98
C SER A 167 -8.40 15.29 -4.85
N THR A 168 -7.30 15.47 -5.59
CA THR A 168 -7.03 16.65 -6.43
C THR A 168 -6.54 16.21 -7.81
N PRO A 169 -7.34 15.43 -8.58
CA PRO A 169 -6.84 14.77 -9.78
C PRO A 169 -6.34 15.77 -10.83
N ASP A 170 -5.04 15.73 -11.13
CA ASP A 170 -4.39 16.57 -12.14
C ASP A 170 -3.36 15.76 -12.93
N LEU A 171 -3.79 15.33 -14.12
CA LEU A 171 -3.01 14.47 -15.01
C LEU A 171 -1.93 15.29 -15.70
N GLU A 172 -2.28 16.47 -16.20
CA GLU A 172 -1.43 17.36 -16.96
C GLU A 172 -0.28 17.91 -16.10
N ALA A 173 -0.55 18.38 -14.88
CA ALA A 173 0.48 18.88 -13.97
C ALA A 173 1.50 17.79 -13.58
N THR A 174 1.02 16.55 -13.37
CA THR A 174 1.90 15.39 -13.12
C THR A 174 2.82 15.12 -14.30
N ILE A 175 2.29 15.14 -15.53
CA ILE A 175 3.07 14.94 -16.75
C ILE A 175 4.10 16.08 -16.93
N ASP A 176 3.67 17.34 -16.78
CA ASP A 176 4.55 18.50 -16.91
C ASP A 176 5.71 18.44 -15.90
N ALA A 177 5.45 18.05 -14.65
CA ALA A 177 6.49 17.86 -13.64
C ALA A 177 7.46 16.73 -14.04
N GLY A 178 6.92 15.58 -14.45
CA GLY A 178 7.72 14.43 -14.85
C GLY A 178 8.73 14.73 -15.95
N HIS A 179 8.33 15.55 -16.92
CA HIS A 179 9.18 15.98 -18.04
C HIS A 179 10.03 17.22 -17.73
N GLY A 180 9.81 17.87 -16.59
CA GLY A 180 10.56 19.07 -16.18
C GLY A 180 10.14 20.33 -16.93
N ASP A 181 8.90 20.37 -17.39
CA ASP A 181 8.27 21.53 -18.01
C ASP A 181 7.71 22.52 -16.99
N THR A 182 7.61 22.11 -15.73
CA THR A 182 7.30 22.95 -14.57
C THR A 182 8.33 22.70 -13.45
N GLU A 183 8.42 23.63 -12.52
CA GLU A 183 9.23 23.49 -11.31
C GLU A 183 8.68 22.34 -10.45
N ARG A 184 9.57 21.53 -9.89
CA ARG A 184 9.18 20.35 -9.10
C ARG A 184 9.22 20.66 -7.62
N TYR A 185 8.43 19.94 -6.84
CA TYR A 185 8.29 20.21 -5.41
C TYR A 185 9.63 20.17 -4.66
N HIS A 186 10.48 19.19 -4.97
CA HIS A 186 11.83 19.08 -4.39
C HIS A 186 12.82 20.18 -4.82
N GLU A 187 12.51 20.94 -5.86
CA GLU A 187 13.37 22.04 -6.33
C GLU A 187 13.07 23.34 -5.57
N VAL A 188 11.87 23.46 -4.98
CA VAL A 188 11.41 24.65 -4.22
C VAL A 188 11.31 24.40 -2.71
N ASP A 189 11.16 23.16 -2.28
CA ASP A 189 11.05 22.78 -0.87
C ASP A 189 12.30 22.00 -0.43
N THR A 190 13.19 22.68 0.30
CA THR A 190 14.43 22.09 0.81
C THR A 190 14.21 21.00 1.86
N THR A 191 13.07 21.02 2.55
CA THR A 191 12.73 19.99 3.54
C THR A 191 12.37 18.70 2.82
N PHE A 192 11.50 18.78 1.82
CA PHE A 192 11.14 17.66 0.97
C PHE A 192 12.33 17.14 0.16
N GLU A 193 13.19 18.02 -0.34
CA GLU A 193 14.46 17.65 -0.97
C GLU A 193 15.31 16.80 -0.03
N ALA A 194 15.60 17.29 1.17
CA ALA A 194 16.43 16.60 2.15
C ALA A 194 15.82 15.26 2.60
N VAL A 195 14.49 15.20 2.80
CA VAL A 195 13.78 13.97 3.15
C VAL A 195 13.85 12.95 2.01
N THR A 196 13.61 13.37 0.77
CA THR A 196 13.67 12.48 -0.39
C THR A 196 15.09 12.03 -0.73
N ASP A 197 16.11 12.88 -0.51
CA ASP A 197 17.52 12.51 -0.63
C ASP A 197 17.92 11.45 0.42
N ALA A 198 17.45 11.60 1.67
CA ALA A 198 17.78 10.69 2.76
C ALA A 198 17.12 9.30 2.60
N VAL A 199 15.85 9.25 2.18
CA VAL A 199 15.14 7.98 1.98
C VAL A 199 15.58 7.28 0.68
N GLY A 200 15.81 8.06 -0.38
CA GLY A 200 16.09 7.59 -1.74
C GLY A 200 15.00 6.68 -2.32
N ALA A 201 15.24 6.10 -3.50
CA ALA A 201 14.40 5.04 -4.03
C ALA A 201 14.62 3.74 -3.23
N SER A 202 13.56 3.29 -2.57
CA SER A 202 13.52 2.06 -1.78
C SER A 202 12.35 1.19 -2.24
N ARG A 203 12.35 -0.10 -1.88
CA ARG A 203 11.33 -1.07 -2.29
C ARG A 203 9.90 -0.58 -2.07
N LEU A 204 9.69 0.15 -0.97
CA LEU A 204 8.52 0.94 -0.70
C LEU A 204 8.93 2.22 0.03
N VAL A 205 8.28 3.34 -0.29
CA VAL A 205 8.37 4.62 0.40
C VAL A 205 6.96 5.21 0.51
N SER A 206 6.59 5.68 1.70
CA SER A 206 5.39 6.46 1.95
C SER A 206 5.79 7.72 2.72
N ILE A 207 5.39 8.89 2.22
CA ILE A 207 5.69 10.21 2.80
C ILE A 207 4.37 10.88 3.21
N GLY A 208 4.32 11.38 4.43
CA GLY A 208 3.15 11.97 5.06
C GLY A 208 3.08 11.68 6.56
N ASP A 209 1.86 11.58 7.08
CA ASP A 209 1.54 11.33 8.48
C ASP A 209 1.52 9.83 8.78
N HIS A 210 2.67 9.23 9.10
CA HIS A 210 2.66 7.82 9.50
C HIS A 210 1.91 7.59 10.83
N PRO A 211 1.37 6.38 11.09
CA PRO A 211 0.55 6.12 12.29
C PRO A 211 1.22 6.42 13.64
N THR A 212 2.56 6.46 13.66
CA THR A 212 3.34 6.78 14.88
C THR A 212 3.93 8.19 14.86
N LEU A 213 3.62 9.00 13.85
CA LEU A 213 4.06 10.38 13.77
C LEU A 213 3.29 11.18 14.80
N ASN A 214 4.01 11.97 15.59
CA ASN A 214 3.37 12.97 16.43
C ASN A 214 3.46 14.34 15.72
N PRO A 215 2.39 14.78 15.03
CA PRO A 215 2.41 16.03 14.26
C PRO A 215 2.55 17.28 15.12
N THR A 216 2.42 17.15 16.45
CA THR A 216 2.69 18.28 17.37
C THR A 216 4.19 18.53 17.60
N VAL A 217 5.04 17.57 17.23
CA VAL A 217 6.50 17.65 17.45
C VAL A 217 7.35 17.34 16.21
N ALA A 218 6.80 16.70 15.18
CA ALA A 218 7.47 16.45 13.91
C ALA A 218 6.67 17.08 12.75
N GLU A 219 7.39 17.60 11.75
CA GLU A 219 6.84 18.32 10.59
C GLU A 219 6.51 17.38 9.44
N LEU A 220 7.24 16.28 9.29
CA LEU A 220 7.06 15.33 8.19
C LEU A 220 7.56 13.94 8.57
N GLY A 221 6.84 12.91 8.13
CA GLY A 221 7.16 11.51 8.37
C GLY A 221 7.35 10.70 7.08
N VAL A 222 8.18 9.67 7.19
CA VAL A 222 8.43 8.69 6.11
C VAL A 222 8.45 7.29 6.70
N VAL A 223 7.76 6.36 6.03
CA VAL A 223 7.93 4.91 6.22
C VAL A 223 8.50 4.33 4.94
N ALA A 224 9.55 3.53 5.05
CA ALA A 224 10.16 2.90 3.91
C ALA A 224 10.72 1.51 4.23
N PHE A 225 10.85 0.71 3.19
CA PHE A 225 11.39 -0.64 3.26
C PHE A 225 12.44 -0.85 2.20
N ARG A 226 13.57 -1.44 2.58
CA ARG A 226 14.54 -2.04 1.66
C ARG A 226 14.53 -3.55 1.84
N VAL A 227 14.81 -4.29 0.80
CA VAL A 227 14.84 -5.75 0.83
C VAL A 227 16.02 -6.23 0.00
N ASP A 228 16.84 -7.11 0.57
CA ASP A 228 17.85 -7.85 -0.16
C ASP A 228 17.57 -9.36 -0.10
N TYR A 229 18.59 -10.19 -0.36
CA TYR A 229 18.44 -11.65 -0.36
C TYR A 229 18.42 -12.28 1.05
N GLU A 230 18.79 -11.54 2.10
CA GLU A 230 18.89 -12.04 3.48
C GLU A 230 17.85 -11.44 4.42
N ALA A 231 17.50 -10.17 4.22
CA ALA A 231 16.67 -9.44 5.17
C ALA A 231 15.80 -8.37 4.51
N ALA A 232 14.75 -8.02 5.23
CA ALA A 232 14.03 -6.77 5.07
C ALA A 232 14.53 -5.74 6.08
N TYR A 233 14.54 -4.49 5.65
CA TYR A 233 15.02 -3.36 6.39
C TYR A 233 13.91 -2.30 6.45
N PRO A 234 12.98 -2.40 7.41
CA PRO A 234 12.06 -1.31 7.70
C PRO A 234 12.86 -0.12 8.25
N PHE A 235 12.49 1.08 7.83
CA PHE A 235 12.99 2.30 8.43
C PHE A 235 11.93 3.40 8.43
N VAL A 236 11.98 4.22 9.48
CA VAL A 236 11.15 5.41 9.67
C VAL A 236 12.09 6.61 9.70
N LEU A 237 11.69 7.68 9.02
CA LEU A 237 12.40 8.94 9.06
C LEU A 237 11.41 10.04 9.41
N GLU A 238 11.80 10.90 10.35
CA GLU A 238 10.98 12.03 10.79
C GLU A 238 11.82 13.30 10.74
N ARG A 239 11.22 14.37 10.23
CA ARG A 239 11.80 15.72 10.26
C ARG A 239 11.19 16.49 11.43
N TYR A 240 12.05 16.98 12.32
CA TYR A 240 11.66 17.76 13.50
C TYR A 240 11.94 19.24 13.31
N PRO A 241 11.12 20.17 13.82
CA PRO A 241 11.41 21.60 13.72
C PRO A 241 12.69 21.95 14.49
N GLU A 242 13.32 23.08 14.15
CA GLU A 242 14.55 23.54 14.84
C GLU A 242 14.41 23.75 16.35
N THR A 243 13.18 23.85 16.85
CA THR A 243 12.84 23.97 18.28
C THR A 243 13.00 22.67 19.07
N VAL A 244 13.17 21.52 18.40
CA VAL A 244 13.38 20.22 19.03
C VAL A 244 14.89 19.96 19.16
N ASP A 245 15.40 20.05 20.38
CA ASP A 245 16.84 19.90 20.66
C ASP A 245 17.33 18.44 20.56
N GLN A 246 16.44 17.45 20.70
CA GLN A 246 16.79 16.03 20.73
C GLN A 246 15.89 15.17 19.83
N PRO A 247 15.96 15.32 18.49
CA PRO A 247 15.18 14.52 17.54
C PRO A 247 15.30 13.01 17.76
N GLY A 248 16.52 12.53 18.07
CA GLY A 248 16.76 11.10 18.29
C GLY A 248 16.09 10.52 19.53
N GLU A 249 15.97 11.29 20.62
CA GLU A 249 15.23 10.83 21.80
C GLU A 249 13.72 10.91 21.57
N GLN A 250 13.22 11.91 20.83
CA GLN A 250 11.80 11.95 20.43
C GLN A 250 11.40 10.72 19.60
N MET A 251 12.21 10.37 18.60
CA MET A 251 11.98 9.19 17.77
C MET A 251 12.03 7.90 18.59
N LYS A 252 12.98 7.82 19.53
CA LYS A 252 13.12 6.67 20.42
C LYS A 252 11.91 6.50 21.33
N ASP A 253 11.41 7.59 21.90
CA ASP A 253 10.21 7.61 22.72
C ASP A 253 8.98 7.22 21.88
N ALA A 254 8.85 7.75 20.66
CA ALA A 254 7.77 7.38 19.73
C ALA A 254 7.76 5.88 19.42
N ILE A 255 8.93 5.29 19.16
CA ILE A 255 9.07 3.84 18.92
C ILE A 255 8.72 3.02 20.17
N GLN A 256 9.11 3.47 21.36
CA GLN A 256 8.82 2.77 22.61
C GLN A 256 7.35 2.85 23.02
N ASP A 257 6.73 4.01 22.84
CA ASP A 257 5.39 4.31 23.34
C ASP A 257 4.28 3.89 22.36
N GLN A 258 4.56 3.89 21.06
CA GLN A 258 3.55 3.68 20.02
C GLN A 258 3.75 2.41 19.19
N HIS A 259 4.77 1.59 19.53
CA HIS A 259 5.05 0.30 18.91
C HIS A 259 4.92 0.32 17.38
N PHE A 260 5.82 1.01 16.68
CA PHE A 260 5.88 0.91 15.22
C PHE A 260 5.96 -0.57 14.81
N THR A 261 4.85 -1.12 14.32
CA THR A 261 4.65 -2.57 14.15
C THR A 261 5.60 -3.16 13.13
N GLY A 262 6.00 -2.37 12.14
CA GLY A 262 6.95 -2.76 11.11
C GLY A 262 8.34 -3.14 11.63
N MET A 263 8.71 -2.70 12.84
CA MET A 263 9.97 -3.08 13.51
C MET A 263 9.78 -4.04 14.68
N ALA A 264 8.56 -4.52 14.95
CA ALA A 264 8.27 -5.31 16.15
C ALA A 264 9.04 -6.63 16.23
N ALA A 265 9.42 -7.21 15.09
CA ALA A 265 10.20 -8.45 15.01
C ALA A 265 11.72 -8.23 15.05
N ALA A 266 12.19 -6.99 15.20
CA ALA A 266 13.61 -6.68 15.17
C ALA A 266 14.28 -6.81 16.55
N ASP A 267 15.44 -7.45 16.60
CA ASP A 267 16.27 -7.52 17.81
C ASP A 267 16.98 -6.19 18.12
N THR A 268 17.30 -5.41 17.07
CA THR A 268 18.09 -4.18 17.16
C THR A 268 17.52 -3.09 16.27
N ILE A 269 17.44 -1.87 16.81
CA ILE A 269 17.05 -0.65 16.12
C ILE A 269 18.23 0.34 16.15
N ASP A 270 18.62 0.85 14.98
CA ASP A 270 19.60 1.93 14.82
C ASP A 270 18.88 3.26 14.70
N ILE A 271 19.14 4.18 15.62
CA ILE A 271 18.65 5.56 15.53
C ILE A 271 19.82 6.47 15.16
N ARG A 272 19.66 7.21 14.07
CA ARG A 272 20.62 8.18 13.54
C ARG A 272 19.96 9.55 13.47
N VAL A 273 20.76 10.59 13.66
CA VAL A 273 20.31 11.98 13.54
C VAL A 273 21.28 12.70 12.62
N ASP A 274 20.75 13.34 11.59
CA ASP A 274 21.46 14.27 10.71
C ASP A 274 20.72 15.60 10.68
N GLY A 275 21.28 16.61 11.37
CA GLY A 275 20.60 17.87 11.62
C GLY A 275 19.24 17.64 12.31
N GLN A 276 18.17 17.94 11.58
CA GLN A 276 16.78 17.81 12.03
C GLN A 276 16.07 16.54 11.56
N LEU A 277 16.77 15.68 10.81
CA LEU A 277 16.26 14.39 10.38
C LEU A 277 16.70 13.33 11.37
N ALA A 278 15.74 12.71 12.06
CA ALA A 278 15.99 11.47 12.77
C ALA A 278 15.59 10.30 11.87
N THR A 279 16.32 9.20 11.95
CA THR A 279 16.02 7.97 11.21
C THR A 279 16.19 6.78 12.14
N ALA A 280 15.16 5.96 12.24
CA ALA A 280 15.20 4.67 12.90
C ALA A 280 15.15 3.58 11.84
N GLY A 281 16.04 2.60 11.93
CA GLY A 281 16.01 1.48 11.01
C GLY A 281 16.37 0.17 11.71
N ALA A 282 15.84 -0.91 11.18
CA ALA A 282 16.05 -2.25 11.73
C ALA A 282 16.38 -3.25 10.64
N ARG A 283 16.84 -4.44 11.05
CA ARG A 283 17.05 -5.58 10.16
C ARG A 283 16.19 -6.74 10.64
N ILE A 284 15.36 -7.26 9.75
CA ILE A 284 14.49 -8.40 10.00
C ILE A 284 14.87 -9.49 8.99
N PRO A 285 15.46 -10.62 9.44
CA PRO A 285 15.76 -11.74 8.54
C PRO A 285 14.52 -12.22 7.78
N LEU A 286 14.70 -12.60 6.52
CA LEU A 286 13.64 -13.26 5.74
C LEU A 286 13.33 -14.66 6.31
N GLN A 287 12.09 -15.11 6.19
CA GLN A 287 11.64 -16.41 6.73
C GLN A 287 10.97 -17.32 5.67
N PRO A 288 11.64 -17.64 4.55
CA PRO A 288 11.00 -18.12 3.30
C PRO A 288 10.09 -19.34 3.36
N ASP A 289 10.10 -20.07 4.46
CA ASP A 289 9.24 -21.22 4.70
C ASP A 289 7.88 -20.86 5.35
N GLU A 290 7.68 -19.61 5.76
CA GLU A 290 6.40 -19.13 6.30
C GLU A 290 5.40 -18.78 5.17
N PRO A 291 4.15 -19.25 5.26
CA PRO A 291 3.13 -18.97 4.26
C PRO A 291 2.72 -17.50 4.30
N ARG A 292 2.56 -16.88 3.12
CA ARG A 292 1.95 -15.54 3.01
C ARG A 292 0.44 -15.64 3.10
N ASP A 293 -0.19 -14.74 3.84
CA ASP A 293 -1.65 -14.59 3.79
C ASP A 293 -2.07 -14.06 2.40
N LEU A 294 -3.04 -14.73 1.80
CA LEU A 294 -3.62 -14.38 0.50
C LEU A 294 -4.27 -13.00 0.49
N ILE A 295 -4.69 -12.49 1.66
CA ILE A 295 -5.23 -11.13 1.77
C ILE A 295 -4.18 -10.07 1.38
N HIS A 296 -2.90 -10.39 1.52
CA HIS A 296 -1.80 -9.51 1.13
C HIS A 296 -1.36 -9.66 -0.34
N ASP A 297 -2.06 -10.48 -1.12
CA ASP A 297 -1.84 -10.61 -2.56
C ASP A 297 -3.16 -10.45 -3.34
N PRO A 298 -3.82 -9.28 -3.26
CA PRO A 298 -5.09 -9.06 -3.93
C PRO A 298 -4.92 -9.07 -5.45
N PRO A 299 -5.97 -9.47 -6.19
CA PRO A 299 -5.96 -9.34 -7.64
C PRO A 299 -5.96 -7.87 -8.06
N GLN A 300 -5.36 -7.61 -9.22
CA GLN A 300 -5.41 -6.32 -9.90
C GLN A 300 -6.51 -6.43 -10.96
N ILE A 301 -7.56 -5.63 -10.84
CA ILE A 301 -8.79 -5.74 -11.65
C ILE A 301 -9.19 -4.36 -12.12
N THR A 302 -9.68 -4.26 -13.35
CA THR A 302 -10.41 -3.10 -13.82
C THR A 302 -11.90 -3.34 -13.63
N TRP A 303 -12.52 -2.57 -12.73
CA TRP A 303 -13.95 -2.66 -12.42
C TRP A 303 -14.75 -1.66 -13.26
N GLY A 304 -15.85 -2.15 -13.82
CA GLY A 304 -16.89 -1.33 -14.41
C GLY A 304 -18.15 -1.32 -13.57
N VAL A 305 -18.89 -0.22 -13.66
CA VAL A 305 -20.10 -0.03 -12.88
C VAL A 305 -21.20 0.68 -13.69
N ALA A 306 -22.45 0.32 -13.41
CA ALA A 306 -23.62 1.08 -13.80
C ALA A 306 -24.61 1.09 -12.64
N PHE A 307 -25.37 2.16 -12.48
CA PHE A 307 -26.40 2.25 -11.44
C PHE A 307 -27.73 2.66 -12.05
N ASP A 308 -28.78 1.92 -11.68
CA ASP A 308 -30.16 2.24 -12.00
C ASP A 308 -30.83 2.80 -10.73
N ALA A 309 -31.14 4.10 -10.75
CA ALA A 309 -31.77 4.78 -9.64
C ALA A 309 -33.25 4.39 -9.44
N GLU A 310 -33.95 3.91 -10.48
CA GLU A 310 -35.36 3.49 -10.33
C GLU A 310 -35.48 2.17 -9.57
N SER A 311 -34.54 1.25 -9.81
CA SER A 311 -34.48 -0.06 -9.15
C SER A 311 -33.46 -0.14 -8.02
N GLU A 312 -32.77 0.97 -7.70
CA GLU A 312 -31.69 1.07 -6.72
C GLU A 312 -30.66 -0.07 -6.84
N THR A 313 -30.32 -0.44 -8.07
CA THR A 313 -29.47 -1.60 -8.38
C THR A 313 -28.16 -1.15 -9.01
N ALA A 314 -27.04 -1.56 -8.41
CA ALA A 314 -25.71 -1.41 -8.97
C ALA A 314 -25.34 -2.67 -9.78
N THR A 315 -24.97 -2.50 -11.06
CA THR A 315 -24.37 -3.55 -11.88
C THR A 315 -22.86 -3.40 -11.84
N LEU A 316 -22.16 -4.45 -11.39
CA LEU A 316 -20.70 -4.51 -11.32
C LEU A 316 -20.18 -5.46 -12.40
N ARG A 317 -19.16 -5.01 -13.14
CA ARG A 317 -18.53 -5.79 -14.20
C ARG A 317 -17.04 -5.98 -13.92
N HIS A 318 -16.56 -7.21 -14.07
CA HIS A 318 -15.14 -7.52 -14.10
C HIS A 318 -14.64 -7.25 -15.54
N GLU A 319 -14.16 -6.05 -15.83
CA GLU A 319 -13.82 -5.67 -17.22
C GLU A 319 -12.55 -6.35 -17.69
N LEU A 320 -11.48 -6.26 -16.88
CA LEU A 320 -10.19 -6.89 -17.15
C LEU A 320 -9.50 -7.30 -15.85
N GLY A 321 -8.59 -8.28 -15.97
CA GLY A 321 -7.85 -8.85 -14.86
C GLY A 321 -7.76 -10.37 -14.97
N PRO A 322 -7.14 -11.05 -13.98
CA PRO A 322 -7.11 -12.50 -13.93
C PRO A 322 -8.49 -13.11 -13.69
N GLU A 323 -8.69 -14.36 -14.09
CA GLU A 323 -9.80 -15.19 -13.58
C GLU A 323 -9.57 -15.50 -12.11
N LEU A 324 -10.64 -15.50 -11.32
CA LEU A 324 -10.63 -15.62 -9.87
C LEU A 324 -11.60 -16.68 -9.38
N ASP A 325 -11.24 -17.25 -8.24
CA ASP A 325 -12.14 -18.04 -7.41
C ASP A 325 -13.25 -17.13 -6.86
N ALA A 326 -14.49 -17.42 -7.25
CA ALA A 326 -15.65 -16.63 -6.87
C ALA A 326 -15.92 -16.68 -5.35
N ASP A 327 -15.49 -17.76 -4.68
CA ASP A 327 -15.53 -17.91 -3.22
C ASP A 327 -14.46 -17.06 -2.50
N ARG A 328 -13.97 -15.99 -3.13
CA ARG A 328 -13.08 -15.00 -2.51
C ARG A 328 -13.58 -13.57 -2.67
N LEU A 329 -14.68 -13.39 -3.39
CA LEU A 329 -15.22 -12.08 -3.74
C LEU A 329 -16.57 -11.87 -3.08
N TRP A 330 -16.58 -10.92 -2.15
CA TRP A 330 -17.75 -10.55 -1.37
C TRP A 330 -18.12 -9.11 -1.67
N TYR A 331 -19.36 -8.74 -1.36
CA TYR A 331 -19.71 -7.34 -1.25
C TYR A 331 -20.26 -7.02 0.13
N ASP A 332 -20.11 -5.75 0.49
CA ASP A 332 -20.70 -5.14 1.68
C ASP A 332 -21.47 -3.88 1.28
N LEU A 333 -22.58 -3.64 1.96
CA LEU A 333 -23.38 -2.43 1.83
C LEU A 333 -23.15 -1.59 3.07
N VAL A 334 -22.49 -0.45 2.91
CA VAL A 334 -21.97 0.33 4.03
C VAL A 334 -22.91 1.52 4.29
N PRO A 335 -23.51 1.64 5.49
CA PRO A 335 -24.20 2.85 5.91
C PRO A 335 -23.27 4.03 6.20
N ILE A 336 -23.76 5.26 6.04
CA ILE A 336 -23.03 6.52 6.32
C ILE A 336 -22.38 6.50 7.71
N ASP A 337 -23.08 5.98 8.73
CA ASP A 337 -22.67 6.03 10.14
C ASP A 337 -22.00 4.74 10.66
N ALA A 338 -21.82 3.72 9.82
CA ALA A 338 -21.34 2.41 10.25
C ALA A 338 -19.98 2.06 9.65
N ILE A 339 -18.91 2.33 10.40
CA ILE A 339 -17.58 1.81 10.12
C ILE A 339 -17.57 0.32 10.51
N ASN A 340 -17.44 -0.58 9.53
CA ASN A 340 -17.20 -2.04 9.69
C ASN A 340 -18.42 -2.97 9.84
N ARG A 341 -19.61 -2.65 9.31
CA ARG A 341 -20.72 -3.62 9.34
C ARG A 341 -20.66 -4.61 8.18
N VAL A 342 -19.78 -5.60 8.30
CA VAL A 342 -19.58 -6.64 7.29
C VAL A 342 -20.79 -7.59 7.23
N GLU A 343 -21.74 -7.34 6.33
CA GLU A 343 -22.66 -8.40 5.89
C GLU A 343 -22.03 -9.13 4.71
N ASN A 344 -21.15 -10.12 4.98
CA ASN A 344 -20.43 -10.89 3.96
C ASN A 344 -21.41 -11.65 3.04
N ARG A 345 -21.84 -11.00 1.95
CA ARG A 345 -22.65 -11.62 0.89
C ARG A 345 -21.76 -12.00 -0.29
N SER A 346 -22.03 -13.16 -0.86
CA SER A 346 -21.34 -13.59 -2.08
C SER A 346 -21.64 -12.62 -3.21
N LEU A 347 -20.60 -12.11 -3.87
CA LEU A 347 -20.74 -11.28 -5.06
C LEU A 347 -21.21 -12.10 -6.28
N TRP A 348 -20.91 -13.41 -6.28
CA TRP A 348 -21.16 -14.34 -7.38
C TRP A 348 -21.77 -15.65 -6.88
N PRO A 349 -23.02 -15.63 -6.37
CA PRO A 349 -23.63 -16.81 -5.80
C PRO A 349 -23.77 -17.94 -6.82
N GLY A 350 -23.21 -19.11 -6.52
CA GLY A 350 -23.33 -20.32 -7.34
C GLY A 350 -22.38 -20.41 -8.52
N ARG A 351 -21.37 -19.53 -8.60
CA ARG A 351 -20.25 -19.66 -9.54
C ARG A 351 -19.02 -20.14 -8.80
N ASP A 352 -18.21 -20.96 -9.46
CA ASP A 352 -16.90 -21.37 -8.94
C ASP A 352 -15.81 -20.36 -9.35
N THR A 353 -15.93 -19.77 -10.55
CA THR A 353 -14.99 -18.79 -11.08
C THR A 353 -15.68 -17.57 -11.70
N VAL A 354 -14.95 -16.46 -11.72
CA VAL A 354 -15.32 -15.19 -12.36
C VAL A 354 -14.11 -14.60 -13.08
N GLY A 355 -14.33 -13.98 -14.25
CA GLY A 355 -13.27 -13.31 -14.99
C GLY A 355 -13.77 -12.19 -15.91
N PRO A 356 -12.91 -11.71 -16.83
CA PRO A 356 -13.24 -10.65 -17.77
C PRO A 356 -14.57 -10.88 -18.51
N GLY A 357 -15.45 -9.88 -18.49
CA GLY A 357 -16.76 -9.88 -19.13
C GLY A 357 -17.92 -10.39 -18.27
N ASP A 358 -17.65 -10.94 -17.10
CA ASP A 358 -18.72 -11.33 -16.17
C ASP A 358 -19.37 -10.09 -15.52
N GLU A 359 -20.72 -10.11 -15.41
CA GLU A 359 -21.53 -9.10 -14.71
C GLU A 359 -22.38 -9.66 -13.56
N THR A 360 -22.49 -8.90 -12.47
CA THR A 360 -23.35 -9.18 -11.31
C THR A 360 -24.09 -7.93 -10.87
N THR A 361 -25.18 -8.11 -10.12
CA THR A 361 -26.02 -7.02 -9.63
C THR A 361 -26.10 -7.03 -8.12
N VAL A 362 -26.00 -5.85 -7.51
CA VAL A 362 -26.19 -5.61 -6.09
C VAL A 362 -27.43 -4.74 -5.92
N ASP A 363 -28.48 -5.32 -5.33
CA ASP A 363 -29.70 -4.62 -4.97
C ASP A 363 -29.47 -3.85 -3.66
N MET A 364 -29.66 -2.53 -3.70
CA MET A 364 -29.51 -1.64 -2.55
C MET A 364 -30.86 -1.27 -1.92
N SER A 365 -32.00 -1.67 -2.50
CA SER A 365 -33.33 -1.20 -2.09
C SER A 365 -33.77 -1.69 -0.70
N ASP A 366 -33.29 -2.85 -0.27
CA ASP A 366 -33.52 -3.38 1.07
C ASP A 366 -32.66 -2.70 2.16
N HIS A 367 -31.68 -1.87 1.76
CA HIS A 367 -30.75 -1.16 2.64
C HIS A 367 -30.66 0.33 2.27
N PRO A 368 -31.74 1.10 2.48
CA PRO A 368 -31.81 2.51 2.07
C PRO A 368 -30.82 3.42 2.81
N ASP A 369 -30.26 2.96 3.92
CA ASP A 369 -29.21 3.65 4.68
C ASP A 369 -27.80 3.43 4.12
N ALA A 370 -27.59 2.43 3.25
CA ALA A 370 -26.32 2.20 2.58
C ALA A 370 -26.04 3.31 1.57
N ASP A 371 -24.85 3.90 1.60
CA ASP A 371 -24.41 4.96 0.67
C ASP A 371 -23.43 4.46 -0.39
N ARG A 372 -22.90 3.24 -0.25
CA ARG A 372 -21.94 2.64 -1.18
C ARG A 372 -21.96 1.12 -1.18
N VAL A 373 -21.38 0.57 -2.24
CA VAL A 373 -21.08 -0.85 -2.40
C VAL A 373 -19.57 -1.06 -2.33
N ASP A 374 -19.11 -1.86 -1.38
CA ASP A 374 -17.70 -2.24 -1.25
C ASP A 374 -17.49 -3.68 -1.73
N VAL A 375 -16.65 -3.89 -2.74
CA VAL A 375 -16.19 -5.23 -3.13
C VAL A 375 -14.97 -5.60 -2.30
N ARG A 376 -14.96 -6.83 -1.78
CA ARG A 376 -13.98 -7.33 -0.80
C ARG A 376 -13.31 -8.60 -1.31
N TRP A 377 -12.03 -8.75 -1.01
CA TRP A 377 -11.19 -9.91 -1.29
C TRP A 377 -10.76 -10.62 -0.01
N GLY A 378 -10.79 -11.94 -0.04
CA GLY A 378 -10.15 -12.76 0.98
C GLY A 378 -11.01 -13.96 1.38
N PRO A 379 -10.54 -14.75 2.34
CA PRO A 379 -11.30 -15.87 2.87
C PRO A 379 -12.68 -15.40 3.38
N LYS A 380 -13.73 -16.19 3.13
CA LYS A 380 -15.11 -15.87 3.56
C LYS A 380 -15.24 -15.57 5.05
N ASP A 381 -14.44 -16.28 5.85
CA ASP A 381 -14.44 -16.16 7.31
C ASP A 381 -13.51 -15.07 7.83
N HIS A 382 -12.82 -14.32 6.95
CA HIS A 382 -11.99 -13.20 7.37
C HIS A 382 -12.88 -12.04 7.83
N PRO A 383 -12.70 -11.51 9.05
CA PRO A 383 -13.65 -10.57 9.67
C PRO A 383 -13.80 -9.23 8.93
N TYR A 384 -12.84 -8.86 8.07
CA TYR A 384 -12.84 -7.55 7.39
C TYR A 384 -12.67 -7.61 5.86
N GLY A 385 -12.14 -8.71 5.33
CA GLY A 385 -11.57 -8.78 3.97
C GLY A 385 -10.63 -7.62 3.61
N LEU A 386 -10.04 -7.64 2.42
CA LEU A 386 -9.42 -6.48 1.82
C LEU A 386 -10.42 -5.82 0.86
N ARG A 387 -10.83 -4.57 1.10
CA ARG A 387 -11.62 -3.82 0.10
C ARG A 387 -10.82 -3.71 -1.19
N LEU A 388 -11.34 -4.23 -2.31
CA LEU A 388 -10.77 -4.09 -3.64
C LEU A 388 -11.30 -2.87 -4.38
N PHE A 389 -12.56 -2.54 -4.15
CA PHE A 389 -13.27 -1.52 -4.91
C PHE A 389 -14.40 -0.95 -4.07
N SER A 390 -14.69 0.33 -4.26
CA SER A 390 -15.81 1.03 -3.61
C SER A 390 -16.54 1.84 -4.65
N TYR A 391 -17.87 1.74 -4.66
CA TYR A 391 -18.73 2.50 -5.55
C TYR A 391 -19.78 3.26 -4.74
N VAL A 392 -19.80 4.59 -4.91
CA VAL A 392 -20.81 5.48 -4.34
C VAL A 392 -21.79 5.83 -5.46
N PRO A 393 -23.01 5.29 -5.48
CA PRO A 393 -24.01 5.66 -6.48
C PRO A 393 -24.40 7.14 -6.37
N ASP A 394 -24.45 7.81 -7.52
CA ASP A 394 -25.14 9.08 -7.63
C ASP A 394 -26.65 8.83 -7.64
N ARG A 395 -27.29 9.10 -6.49
CA ARG A 395 -28.74 8.93 -6.34
C ARG A 395 -29.56 10.08 -6.93
N GLY A 396 -28.91 11.16 -7.39
CA GLY A 396 -29.57 12.39 -7.80
C GLY A 396 -30.29 13.07 -6.63
N GLU A 397 -29.87 14.28 -6.25
CA GLU A 397 -30.64 15.12 -5.33
C GLU A 397 -31.88 15.74 -5.96
#